data_AF-A0A6P0C7P5-F1
#
_entry.id   AF-A0A6P0C7P5-F1
#
_cell.length_a   1.000
_cell.length_b   1.000
_cell.length_c   1.000
_cell.angle_alpha   90.00
_cell.angle_beta   90.00
_cell.angle_gamma   90.00
#
_symmetry.space_group_name_H-M   'P 1'
#
loop_
_entity.id
_entity.type
_entity.pdbx_description
1 polymer ?
#
loop_
_entity_poly.entity_id
_entity_poly.type
_entity_poly.pdbx_seq_one_letter_code
_entity_poly.pdbx_strand_id
1 'polypeptide(L)'
;MNKLTNMQKTEATFTFVEQEGDRDRVADEVKDFAPSITFDIPNGPCFSSDGLLYIAERNRVLAFPAAEFFFKGPDPPEGVVVAQGELVPPEEESFDHTARVCDIGPDGKLYISLGQPHNVQPEEKLEMYDEIGIGGIIRLNTDGSGREVYTRGVRNSVGQDFNPATGELWWTDNQVDGMGDDIPPGELNRQTAAGQHFGFPWTTAGSKFRNMQMCRTCHGIDGFATMPIAPHIGGEPEAYLEAQLMAFKTGQREHEMMTVVTAGLDAQQISDVAAWYGAHEATAILPEGVKAEDAPQACVSCHGADGISELLDAPNLAGETNIYLDTQLKAFKRGNRQHEITSEVAAELSDEEIREIADWYAAVSLEIVPPQE
;
A
#
# COMPACT_ATOMS: atom_id res chain seq x y z
N MET A 1 -20.79 25.03 -25.44
CA MET A 1 -22.05 24.28 -25.33
C MET A 1 -21.62 22.94 -24.78
N ASN A 2 -21.92 22.68 -23.52
CA ASN A 2 -21.39 21.54 -22.76
C ASN A 2 -22.58 20.94 -21.99
N LYS A 3 -23.53 20.35 -22.72
CA LYS A 3 -24.83 19.96 -22.17
C LYS A 3 -24.77 18.66 -21.36
N LEU A 4 -23.73 17.85 -21.57
CA LEU A 4 -23.48 16.60 -20.85
C LEU A 4 -22.35 16.68 -19.81
N THR A 5 -21.93 17.90 -19.42
CA THR A 5 -20.81 18.07 -18.45
C THR A 5 -21.09 17.56 -17.04
N ASN A 6 -22.34 17.22 -16.75
CA ASN A 6 -22.78 16.72 -15.44
C ASN A 6 -23.33 15.28 -15.56
N MET A 7 -22.72 14.42 -16.38
CA MET A 7 -23.03 12.99 -16.32
C MET A 7 -22.51 12.43 -14.99
N GLN A 8 -23.41 11.84 -14.22
CA GLN A 8 -23.08 11.20 -12.94
C GLN A 8 -23.54 9.75 -12.98
N LYS A 9 -22.81 8.91 -12.25
CA LYS A 9 -23.16 7.51 -12.06
C LYS A 9 -24.33 7.42 -11.08
N THR A 10 -25.39 6.74 -11.48
CA THR A 10 -26.48 6.31 -10.58
C THR A 10 -26.73 4.84 -10.83
N GLU A 11 -26.25 3.96 -9.95
CA GLU A 11 -26.34 2.49 -10.12
C GLU A 11 -25.68 1.99 -11.42
N ALA A 12 -26.28 1.02 -12.12
CA ALA A 12 -25.79 0.42 -13.37
C ALA A 12 -26.11 1.26 -14.64
N THR A 13 -26.59 2.50 -14.48
CA THR A 13 -26.90 3.41 -15.59
C THR A 13 -26.11 4.72 -15.46
N PHE A 14 -25.80 5.34 -16.59
CA PHE A 14 -25.41 6.75 -16.60
C PHE A 14 -26.66 7.59 -16.72
N THR A 15 -26.79 8.57 -15.83
CA THR A 15 -27.80 9.62 -15.97
C THR A 15 -27.15 10.93 -16.36
N PHE A 16 -27.78 11.67 -17.27
CA PHE A 16 -27.40 13.04 -17.55
C PHE A 16 -28.31 14.01 -16.78
N VAL A 17 -27.71 15.11 -16.34
CA VAL A 17 -28.39 16.24 -15.70
C VAL A 17 -28.60 17.35 -16.73
N GLU A 18 -29.85 17.69 -17.05
CA GLU A 18 -30.14 18.91 -17.83
C GLU A 18 -29.86 20.14 -16.94
N GLN A 19 -29.05 21.07 -17.45
CA GLN A 19 -28.50 22.18 -16.67
C GLN A 19 -29.56 23.25 -16.36
N GLU A 20 -29.64 23.58 -15.07
CA GLU A 20 -30.39 24.65 -14.40
C GLU A 20 -30.90 25.80 -15.28
N GLY A 21 -32.22 25.84 -15.47
CA GLY A 21 -32.91 27.07 -15.88
C GLY A 21 -32.88 28.16 -14.79
N ASP A 22 -32.76 27.79 -13.52
CA ASP A 22 -33.00 28.67 -12.35
C ASP A 22 -31.80 28.91 -11.40
N ARG A 23 -30.74 28.10 -11.53
CA ARG A 23 -29.42 28.25 -10.84
C ARG A 23 -29.41 27.92 -9.34
N ASP A 24 -30.18 26.94 -8.88
CA ASP A 24 -30.36 26.58 -7.44
C ASP A 24 -29.41 25.51 -6.86
N ARG A 25 -28.49 25.01 -7.68
CA ARG A 25 -27.54 23.90 -7.58
C ARG A 25 -28.17 22.51 -7.53
N VAL A 26 -29.38 22.37 -8.05
CA VAL A 26 -30.13 21.12 -8.17
C VAL A 26 -30.34 20.78 -9.65
N ALA A 27 -30.34 19.49 -9.97
CA ALA A 27 -30.64 19.01 -11.32
C ALA A 27 -32.12 19.26 -11.64
N ASP A 28 -32.42 19.93 -12.76
CA ASP A 28 -33.80 20.09 -13.25
C ASP A 28 -34.41 18.75 -13.69
N GLU A 29 -33.60 17.88 -14.30
CA GLU A 29 -34.02 16.57 -14.78
C GLU A 29 -32.84 15.59 -14.76
N VAL A 30 -33.14 14.34 -14.40
CA VAL A 30 -32.20 13.20 -14.39
C VAL A 30 -32.75 12.14 -15.34
N LYS A 31 -31.98 11.76 -16.36
CA LYS A 31 -32.42 10.81 -17.41
C LYS A 31 -31.35 9.79 -17.74
N ASP A 32 -31.75 8.54 -17.91
CA ASP A 32 -30.86 7.47 -18.37
C ASP A 32 -30.35 7.73 -19.78
N PHE A 33 -29.03 7.63 -19.96
CA PHE A 33 -28.38 7.66 -21.26
C PHE A 33 -28.34 6.25 -21.85
N ALA A 34 -28.72 6.12 -23.12
CA ALA A 34 -28.73 4.86 -23.86
C ALA A 34 -29.42 3.68 -23.13
N PRO A 35 -30.69 3.83 -22.69
CA PRO A 35 -31.38 2.78 -21.94
C PRO A 35 -31.58 1.46 -22.72
N SER A 36 -31.36 1.45 -24.04
CA SER A 36 -31.32 0.22 -24.84
C SER A 36 -30.08 -0.64 -24.57
N ILE A 37 -29.02 -0.07 -23.99
CA ILE A 37 -27.73 -0.72 -23.76
C ILE A 37 -27.64 -1.19 -22.31
N THR A 38 -27.22 -2.45 -22.13
CA THR A 38 -26.85 -2.98 -20.81
C THR A 38 -25.38 -2.68 -20.55
N PHE A 39 -25.12 -1.76 -19.62
CA PHE A 39 -23.78 -1.43 -19.15
C PHE A 39 -23.34 -2.34 -17.99
N ASP A 40 -22.05 -2.63 -17.91
CA ASP A 40 -21.40 -3.34 -16.80
C ASP A 40 -20.39 -2.45 -16.07
N ILE A 41 -20.77 -1.99 -14.88
CA ILE A 41 -20.01 -1.04 -14.03
C ILE A 41 -19.45 0.14 -14.88
N PRO A 42 -20.32 0.92 -15.51
CA PRO A 42 -19.89 2.19 -16.10
C PRO A 42 -19.43 3.15 -14.99
N ASN A 43 -18.28 3.83 -15.15
CA ASN A 43 -17.78 4.73 -14.10
C ASN A 43 -17.27 6.10 -14.58
N GLY A 44 -16.21 6.15 -15.40
CA GLY A 44 -15.60 7.42 -15.81
C GLY A 44 -15.81 7.71 -17.30
N PRO A 45 -16.93 8.34 -17.69
CA PRO A 45 -17.15 8.75 -19.07
C PRO A 45 -16.18 9.89 -19.44
N CYS A 46 -15.67 9.88 -20.66
CA CYS A 46 -14.78 10.95 -21.14
C CYS A 46 -15.19 11.43 -22.54
N PHE A 47 -14.92 12.69 -22.83
CA PHE A 47 -15.26 13.31 -24.12
C PHE A 47 -13.99 13.65 -24.89
N SER A 48 -13.99 13.34 -26.18
CA SER A 48 -13.03 13.95 -27.10
C SER A 48 -13.43 15.39 -27.46
N SER A 49 -12.46 16.17 -27.93
CA SER A 49 -12.67 17.57 -28.31
C SER A 49 -13.67 17.76 -29.46
N ASP A 50 -13.90 16.72 -30.28
CA ASP A 50 -14.88 16.67 -31.36
C ASP A 50 -16.25 16.13 -30.90
N GLY A 51 -16.43 15.84 -29.61
CA GLY A 51 -17.72 15.54 -28.99
C GLY A 51 -18.14 14.07 -29.06
N LEU A 52 -17.19 13.14 -29.25
CA LEU A 52 -17.46 11.72 -29.04
C LEU A 52 -17.37 11.42 -27.54
N LEU A 53 -18.39 10.76 -27.02
CA LEU A 53 -18.41 10.26 -25.64
C LEU A 53 -17.84 8.84 -25.63
N TYR A 54 -16.88 8.57 -24.76
CA TYR A 54 -16.37 7.23 -24.49
C TYR A 54 -16.81 6.79 -23.11
N ILE A 55 -17.21 5.52 -23.02
CA ILE A 55 -17.57 4.87 -21.76
C ILE A 55 -16.68 3.65 -21.61
N ALA A 56 -15.81 3.68 -20.60
CA ALA A 56 -15.06 2.52 -20.15
C ALA A 56 -15.85 1.78 -19.08
N GLU A 57 -16.12 0.51 -19.34
CA GLU A 57 -16.77 -0.46 -18.46
C GLU A 57 -15.72 -1.42 -17.90
N ARG A 58 -16.12 -2.34 -17.02
CA ARG A 58 -15.21 -3.32 -16.40
C ARG A 58 -14.24 -3.97 -17.39
N ASN A 59 -14.77 -4.45 -18.52
CA ASN A 59 -14.00 -5.15 -19.55
C ASN A 59 -14.51 -4.86 -20.98
N ARG A 60 -14.97 -3.62 -21.23
CA ARG A 60 -15.49 -3.15 -22.53
C ARG A 60 -15.27 -1.65 -22.67
N VAL A 61 -15.10 -1.16 -23.89
CA VAL A 61 -15.05 0.29 -24.18
C VAL A 61 -15.97 0.60 -25.34
N LEU A 62 -16.92 1.49 -25.10
CA LEU A 62 -17.88 1.98 -26.09
C LEU A 62 -17.62 3.45 -26.43
N ALA A 63 -17.90 3.82 -27.68
CA ALA A 63 -17.91 5.19 -28.16
C ALA A 63 -19.30 5.56 -28.65
N PHE A 64 -19.74 6.78 -28.36
CA PHE A 64 -21.05 7.31 -28.71
C PHE A 64 -20.87 8.59 -29.52
N PRO A 65 -20.89 8.50 -30.86
CA PRO A 65 -20.81 9.66 -31.73
C PRO A 65 -21.99 10.60 -31.50
N ALA A 66 -21.70 11.91 -31.41
CA ALA A 66 -22.72 12.93 -31.27
C ALA A 66 -23.68 12.69 -30.08
N ALA A 67 -23.17 12.18 -28.96
CA ALA A 67 -23.96 11.89 -27.76
C ALA A 67 -24.78 13.11 -27.30
N GLU A 68 -24.22 14.32 -27.37
CA GLU A 68 -24.95 15.57 -27.04
C GLU A 68 -26.17 15.86 -27.93
N PHE A 69 -26.30 15.22 -29.09
CA PHE A 69 -27.46 15.34 -29.97
C PHE A 69 -28.46 14.20 -29.74
N PHE A 70 -27.98 12.98 -29.50
CA PHE A 70 -28.81 11.79 -29.41
C PHE A 70 -29.22 11.40 -27.98
N PHE A 71 -28.71 12.07 -26.95
CA PHE A 71 -28.95 11.77 -25.53
C PHE A 71 -30.43 11.69 -25.10
N LYS A 72 -31.36 12.34 -25.84
CA LYS A 72 -32.80 12.28 -25.54
C LYS A 72 -33.50 11.03 -26.11
N GLY A 73 -32.85 10.32 -27.03
CA GLY A 73 -33.36 9.10 -27.64
C GLY A 73 -32.99 7.86 -26.82
N PRO A 74 -33.78 6.78 -26.89
CA PRO A 74 -33.49 5.55 -26.14
C PRO A 74 -32.30 4.76 -26.72
N ASP A 75 -31.92 5.04 -27.97
CA ASP A 75 -31.00 4.23 -28.77
C ASP A 75 -30.01 5.13 -29.52
N PRO A 76 -29.03 5.75 -28.83
CA PRO A 76 -28.00 6.55 -29.49
C PRO A 76 -27.05 5.64 -30.28
N PRO A 77 -26.51 6.10 -31.42
CA PRO A 77 -25.50 5.34 -32.16
C PRO A 77 -24.28 5.02 -31.30
N GLU A 78 -23.84 3.78 -31.33
CA GLU A 78 -22.71 3.26 -30.59
C GLU A 78 -21.65 2.64 -31.52
N GLY A 79 -20.39 2.74 -31.09
CA GLY A 79 -19.24 2.06 -31.66
C GLY A 79 -18.53 1.26 -30.58
N VAL A 80 -18.00 0.08 -30.95
CA VAL A 80 -17.21 -0.74 -30.04
C VAL A 80 -15.74 -0.42 -30.26
N VAL A 81 -15.10 0.19 -29.26
CA VAL A 81 -13.66 0.49 -29.27
C VAL A 81 -12.88 -0.73 -28.77
N VAL A 82 -13.37 -1.37 -27.71
CA VAL A 82 -12.85 -2.64 -27.21
C VAL A 82 -14.05 -3.52 -26.89
N ALA A 83 -14.09 -4.73 -27.45
CA ALA A 83 -15.21 -5.64 -27.24
C ALA A 83 -15.24 -6.18 -25.81
N GLN A 84 -16.40 -6.70 -25.39
CA GLN A 84 -16.56 -7.30 -24.07
C GLN A 84 -15.58 -8.46 -23.88
N GLY A 85 -14.79 -8.41 -22.80
CA GLY A 85 -13.82 -9.45 -22.47
C GLY A 85 -12.45 -9.27 -23.11
N GLU A 86 -12.24 -8.18 -23.87
CA GLU A 86 -10.99 -7.95 -24.62
C GLU A 86 -10.12 -6.81 -24.04
N LEU A 87 -10.58 -6.10 -23.00
CA LEU A 87 -9.79 -5.05 -22.33
C LEU A 87 -8.74 -5.66 -21.39
N VAL A 88 -9.13 -6.68 -20.63
CA VAL A 88 -8.27 -7.49 -19.76
C VAL A 88 -8.69 -8.96 -19.85
N PRO A 89 -7.81 -9.94 -19.52
CA PRO A 89 -8.22 -11.34 -19.45
C PRO A 89 -9.40 -11.50 -18.47
N PRO A 90 -10.49 -12.20 -18.83
CA PRO A 90 -11.67 -12.35 -17.97
C PRO A 90 -11.37 -12.94 -16.59
N GLU A 91 -10.37 -13.80 -16.48
CA GLU A 91 -9.89 -14.39 -15.23
C GLU A 91 -9.20 -13.39 -14.29
N GLU A 92 -8.77 -12.23 -14.81
CA GLU A 92 -8.17 -11.13 -14.06
C GLU A 92 -9.17 -9.99 -13.82
N GLU A 93 -10.47 -10.21 -14.05
CA GLU A 93 -11.47 -9.23 -13.64
C GLU A 93 -11.54 -9.16 -12.11
N SER A 94 -11.26 -7.99 -11.56
CA SER A 94 -11.43 -7.72 -10.14
C SER A 94 -12.90 -7.84 -9.71
N PHE A 95 -13.14 -8.07 -8.43
CA PHE A 95 -14.45 -7.78 -7.83
C PHE A 95 -14.52 -6.30 -7.39
N ASP A 96 -13.51 -5.83 -6.65
CA ASP A 96 -13.53 -4.51 -6.01
C ASP A 96 -12.93 -3.37 -6.85
N HIS A 97 -11.82 -3.60 -7.56
CA HIS A 97 -11.10 -2.62 -8.38
C HIS A 97 -11.52 -2.64 -9.86
N THR A 98 -12.83 -2.63 -10.12
CA THR A 98 -13.41 -2.80 -11.47
C THR A 98 -13.71 -1.50 -12.19
N ALA A 99 -13.85 -0.40 -11.45
CA ALA A 99 -14.12 0.89 -12.05
C ALA A 99 -13.01 1.27 -13.04
N ARG A 100 -13.40 1.78 -14.20
CA ARG A 100 -12.49 2.31 -15.22
C ARG A 100 -12.78 3.78 -15.41
N VAL A 101 -11.72 4.57 -15.51
CA VAL A 101 -11.79 5.99 -15.86
C VAL A 101 -10.99 6.20 -17.11
N CYS A 102 -11.53 7.00 -18.02
CA CYS A 102 -10.87 7.36 -19.25
C CYS A 102 -10.65 8.86 -19.37
N ASP A 103 -9.71 9.24 -20.23
CA ASP A 103 -9.55 10.61 -20.72
C ASP A 103 -8.88 10.62 -22.10
N ILE A 104 -9.04 11.71 -22.85
CA ILE A 104 -8.39 11.90 -24.15
C ILE A 104 -7.13 12.73 -23.95
N GLY A 105 -5.98 12.13 -24.24
CA GLY A 105 -4.69 12.79 -24.12
C GLY A 105 -4.49 13.90 -25.16
N PRO A 106 -3.49 14.77 -24.96
CA PRO A 106 -3.13 15.81 -25.91
C PRO A 106 -2.61 15.26 -27.26
N ASP A 107 -2.27 13.97 -27.31
CA ASP A 107 -1.91 13.23 -28.52
C ASP A 107 -3.14 12.65 -29.27
N GLY A 108 -4.34 12.86 -28.75
CA GLY A 108 -5.60 12.36 -29.30
C GLY A 108 -5.87 10.88 -29.03
N LYS A 109 -5.06 10.22 -28.20
CA LYS A 109 -5.29 8.83 -27.78
C LYS A 109 -6.23 8.77 -26.57
N LEU A 110 -6.93 7.64 -26.44
CA LEU A 110 -7.76 7.32 -25.29
C LEU A 110 -6.90 6.64 -24.21
N TYR A 111 -6.87 7.23 -23.02
CA TYR A 111 -6.16 6.73 -21.84
C TYR A 111 -7.16 6.08 -20.91
N ILE A 112 -6.86 4.89 -20.38
CA ILE A 112 -7.75 4.14 -19.50
C ILE A 112 -6.98 3.62 -18.29
N SER A 113 -7.44 3.96 -17.09
CA SER A 113 -6.94 3.40 -15.83
C SER A 113 -7.46 1.98 -15.63
N LEU A 114 -6.54 1.04 -15.36
CA LEU A 114 -6.83 -0.36 -15.08
C LEU A 114 -6.40 -0.70 -13.64
N GLY A 115 -7.37 -0.75 -12.72
CA GLY A 115 -7.13 -1.22 -11.35
C GLY A 115 -6.77 -2.71 -11.30
N GLN A 116 -5.91 -3.09 -10.37
CA GLN A 116 -5.46 -4.48 -10.20
C GLN A 116 -6.38 -5.31 -9.28
N PRO A 117 -6.51 -6.64 -9.48
CA PRO A 117 -7.60 -7.43 -8.85
C PRO A 117 -7.44 -7.76 -7.37
N HIS A 118 -6.25 -7.56 -6.81
CA HIS A 118 -5.91 -7.94 -5.44
C HIS A 118 -5.88 -6.71 -4.53
N ASN A 119 -5.75 -6.90 -3.22
CA ASN A 119 -5.40 -5.78 -2.35
C ASN A 119 -3.92 -5.39 -2.56
N VAL A 120 -3.06 -6.41 -2.64
CA VAL A 120 -1.65 -6.39 -3.10
C VAL A 120 -1.44 -7.55 -4.07
N GLN A 121 -0.87 -7.28 -5.24
CA GLN A 121 -0.73 -8.29 -6.29
C GLN A 121 0.34 -9.36 -6.00
N PRO A 122 0.08 -10.64 -6.35
CA PRO A 122 1.07 -11.72 -6.25
C PRO A 122 2.29 -11.52 -7.15
N GLU A 123 3.46 -12.01 -6.73
CA GLU A 123 4.72 -11.84 -7.46
C GLU A 123 4.66 -12.47 -8.86
N GLU A 124 4.05 -13.64 -8.98
CA GLU A 124 3.91 -14.38 -10.23
C GLU A 124 3.02 -13.70 -11.28
N LYS A 125 2.20 -12.71 -10.87
CA LYS A 125 1.31 -11.96 -11.77
C LYS A 125 1.95 -10.67 -12.30
N LEU A 126 3.04 -10.21 -11.67
CA LEU A 126 3.63 -8.90 -11.94
C LEU A 126 4.02 -8.70 -13.40
N GLU A 127 4.74 -9.66 -13.99
CA GLU A 127 5.21 -9.55 -15.38
C GLU A 127 4.03 -9.48 -16.36
N MET A 128 3.02 -10.31 -16.15
CA MET A 128 1.81 -10.32 -16.96
C MET A 128 1.06 -8.99 -16.84
N TYR A 129 0.89 -8.48 -15.62
CA TYR A 129 0.22 -7.21 -15.35
C TYR A 129 0.96 -6.02 -15.96
N ASP A 130 2.29 -6.01 -15.90
CA ASP A 130 3.14 -5.01 -16.56
C ASP A 130 3.00 -5.02 -18.09
N GLU A 131 2.84 -6.20 -18.70
CA GLU A 131 2.67 -6.35 -20.15
C GLU A 131 1.30 -5.87 -20.63
N ILE A 132 0.23 -6.25 -19.91
CA ILE A 132 -1.14 -5.88 -20.28
C ILE A 132 -1.53 -4.48 -19.78
N GLY A 133 -0.87 -3.97 -18.74
CA GLY A 133 -1.13 -2.68 -18.09
C GLY A 133 -2.15 -2.71 -16.95
N ILE A 134 -2.44 -3.88 -16.36
CA ILE A 134 -3.21 -3.98 -15.11
C ILE A 134 -2.36 -3.41 -13.97
N GLY A 135 -2.97 -2.65 -13.05
CA GLY A 135 -2.20 -1.85 -12.09
C GLY A 135 -1.45 -0.71 -12.79
N GLY A 136 -2.10 -0.12 -13.79
CA GLY A 136 -1.50 0.84 -14.70
C GLY A 136 -2.52 1.70 -15.43
N ILE A 137 -2.01 2.54 -16.32
CA ILE A 137 -2.81 3.30 -17.27
C ILE A 137 -2.34 2.90 -18.66
N ILE A 138 -3.27 2.40 -19.48
CA ILE A 138 -3.02 2.09 -20.88
C ILE A 138 -3.45 3.27 -21.75
N ARG A 139 -2.91 3.34 -22.96
CA ARG A 139 -3.45 4.20 -24.02
C ARG A 139 -3.69 3.42 -25.31
N LEU A 140 -4.70 3.82 -26.05
CA LEU A 140 -5.06 3.25 -27.35
C LEU A 140 -5.51 4.37 -28.30
N ASN A 141 -5.48 4.10 -29.60
CA ASN A 141 -6.17 4.94 -30.56
C ASN A 141 -7.68 4.88 -30.31
N THR A 142 -8.42 5.90 -30.71
CA THR A 142 -9.87 5.99 -30.49
C THR A 142 -10.69 4.92 -31.23
N ASP A 143 -10.07 4.17 -32.14
CA ASP A 143 -10.64 3.00 -32.83
C ASP A 143 -10.30 1.66 -32.15
N GLY A 144 -9.61 1.66 -31.01
CA GLY A 144 -9.21 0.46 -30.27
C GLY A 144 -7.81 -0.05 -30.61
N SER A 145 -7.20 0.42 -31.69
CA SER A 145 -5.90 -0.05 -32.14
C SER A 145 -4.73 0.58 -31.36
N GLY A 146 -3.52 0.03 -31.52
CA GLY A 146 -2.30 0.67 -31.01
C GLY A 146 -2.23 0.79 -29.48
N ARG A 147 -2.74 -0.24 -28.76
CA ARG A 147 -2.64 -0.37 -27.30
C ARG A 147 -1.18 -0.32 -26.86
N GLU A 148 -0.92 0.49 -25.84
CA GLU A 148 0.37 0.62 -25.18
C GLU A 148 0.16 0.79 -23.67
N VAL A 149 1.04 0.19 -22.86
CA VAL A 149 1.10 0.48 -21.42
C VAL A 149 1.83 1.80 -21.23
N TYR A 150 1.10 2.83 -20.79
CA TYR A 150 1.64 4.18 -20.62
C TYR A 150 2.23 4.40 -19.22
N THR A 151 1.62 3.77 -18.20
CA THR A 151 1.95 3.94 -16.79
C THR A 151 1.95 2.60 -16.09
N ARG A 152 2.92 2.39 -15.19
CA ARG A 152 3.00 1.20 -14.34
C ARG A 152 3.06 1.56 -12.86
N GLY A 153 2.79 0.58 -12.02
CA GLY A 153 2.84 0.74 -10.57
C GLY A 153 1.79 1.70 -10.03
N VAL A 154 0.61 1.66 -10.64
CA VAL A 154 -0.65 2.20 -10.12
C VAL A 154 -1.31 1.05 -9.34
N ARG A 155 -1.96 1.31 -8.20
CA ARG A 155 -2.80 0.30 -7.55
C ARG A 155 -4.18 0.29 -8.17
N ASN A 156 -4.93 1.36 -7.95
CA ASN A 156 -6.33 1.47 -8.34
C ASN A 156 -6.71 2.94 -8.50
N SER A 157 -6.52 3.47 -9.71
CA SER A 157 -6.92 4.83 -10.01
C SER A 157 -8.39 4.91 -10.44
N VAL A 158 -9.15 5.77 -9.74
CA VAL A 158 -10.54 6.13 -10.08
C VAL A 158 -10.69 7.60 -10.47
N GLY A 159 -9.59 8.26 -10.84
CA GLY A 159 -9.59 9.65 -11.27
C GLY A 159 -8.30 10.00 -12.00
N GLN A 160 -8.44 10.55 -13.21
CA GLN A 160 -7.32 11.04 -14.02
C GLN A 160 -7.76 12.25 -14.85
N ASP A 161 -6.82 13.14 -15.16
CA ASP A 161 -7.02 14.26 -16.08
C ASP A 161 -5.66 14.74 -16.63
N PHE A 162 -5.66 15.35 -17.81
CA PHE A 162 -4.49 16.01 -18.36
C PHE A 162 -4.44 17.47 -17.96
N ASN A 163 -3.29 17.91 -17.43
CA ASN A 163 -3.05 19.31 -17.19
C ASN A 163 -3.07 20.08 -18.53
N PRO A 164 -4.00 21.03 -18.75
CA PRO A 164 -4.17 21.68 -20.05
C PRO A 164 -3.01 22.61 -20.42
N ALA A 165 -2.19 23.02 -19.45
CA ALA A 165 -1.04 23.89 -19.69
C ALA A 165 0.23 23.10 -20.05
N THR A 166 0.41 21.90 -19.49
CA THR A 166 1.64 21.10 -19.66
C THR A 166 1.45 19.84 -20.50
N GLY A 167 0.21 19.36 -20.64
CA GLY A 167 -0.10 18.05 -21.23
C GLY A 167 0.33 16.86 -20.36
N GLU A 168 0.70 17.11 -19.09
CA GLU A 168 1.07 16.07 -18.14
C GLU A 168 -0.17 15.36 -17.60
N LEU A 169 -0.10 14.05 -17.45
CA LEU A 169 -1.19 13.25 -16.89
C LEU A 169 -1.13 13.33 -15.36
N TRP A 170 -2.25 13.68 -14.74
CA TRP A 170 -2.45 13.66 -13.30
C TRP A 170 -3.51 12.63 -12.94
N TRP A 171 -3.32 11.92 -11.84
CA TRP A 171 -4.24 10.86 -11.44
C TRP A 171 -4.14 10.56 -9.96
N THR A 172 -5.24 10.08 -9.37
CA THR A 172 -5.30 9.67 -7.97
C THR A 172 -5.01 8.17 -7.85
N ASP A 173 -4.28 7.73 -6.83
CA ASP A 173 -4.17 6.31 -6.49
C ASP A 173 -4.87 6.00 -5.17
N ASN A 174 -5.81 5.05 -5.22
CA ASN A 174 -6.44 4.52 -4.02
C ASN A 174 -5.54 3.41 -3.46
N GLN A 175 -4.96 3.67 -2.28
CA GLN A 175 -3.99 2.79 -1.65
C GLN A 175 -4.63 1.53 -1.05
N VAL A 176 -3.77 0.66 -0.50
CA VAL A 176 -4.12 -0.64 0.09
C VAL A 176 -5.34 -0.51 1.01
N ASP A 177 -6.35 -1.36 0.76
CA ASP A 177 -7.59 -1.37 1.53
C ASP A 177 -7.33 -1.93 2.94
N GLY A 178 -8.16 -1.54 3.90
CA GLY A 178 -8.11 -2.05 5.29
C GLY A 178 -7.07 -1.36 6.19
N MET A 179 -6.22 -0.48 5.65
CA MET A 179 -5.15 0.16 6.43
C MET A 179 -5.54 1.48 7.12
N GLY A 180 -6.80 1.92 6.96
CA GLY A 180 -7.35 3.15 7.55
C GLY A 180 -7.29 4.37 6.62
N ASP A 181 -7.73 5.52 7.12
CA ASP A 181 -7.89 6.73 6.30
C ASP A 181 -6.57 7.44 5.97
N ASP A 182 -5.53 7.24 6.79
CA ASP A 182 -4.27 7.99 6.74
C ASP A 182 -3.06 7.14 6.33
N ILE A 183 -3.19 5.82 6.18
CA ILE A 183 -2.08 4.90 5.94
C ILE A 183 -2.48 3.82 4.91
N PRO A 184 -1.71 3.61 3.82
CA PRO A 184 -0.87 4.62 3.21
C PRO A 184 -1.78 5.75 2.70
N PRO A 185 -1.38 7.03 2.82
CA PRO A 185 -2.24 8.10 2.34
C PRO A 185 -2.49 7.95 0.84
N GLY A 186 -3.73 8.18 0.41
CA GLY A 186 -4.05 8.32 -1.01
C GLY A 186 -3.10 9.32 -1.68
N GLU A 187 -2.65 9.02 -2.90
CA GLU A 187 -1.68 9.86 -3.60
C GLU A 187 -2.28 10.54 -4.81
N LEU A 188 -1.85 11.77 -5.06
CA LEU A 188 -2.08 12.47 -6.32
C LEU A 188 -0.77 12.46 -7.10
N ASN A 189 -0.75 11.70 -8.19
CA ASN A 189 0.41 11.48 -9.02
C ASN A 189 0.47 12.43 -10.19
N ARG A 190 1.70 12.78 -10.58
CA ARG A 190 2.01 13.55 -11.80
C ARG A 190 2.94 12.76 -12.69
N GLN A 191 2.50 12.49 -13.90
CA GLN A 191 3.27 11.81 -14.93
C GLN A 191 3.67 12.76 -16.05
N THR A 192 4.97 12.78 -16.30
CA THR A 192 5.64 13.68 -17.24
C THR A 192 6.04 13.00 -18.55
N ALA A 193 6.11 11.67 -18.56
CA ALA A 193 6.49 10.88 -19.73
C ALA A 193 5.91 9.46 -19.70
N ALA A 194 5.81 8.84 -20.87
CA ALA A 194 5.44 7.43 -21.00
C ALA A 194 6.45 6.50 -20.32
N GLY A 195 5.97 5.38 -19.77
CA GLY A 195 6.79 4.30 -19.22
C GLY A 195 7.28 4.52 -17.78
N GLN A 196 6.87 5.62 -17.13
CA GLN A 196 7.13 5.85 -15.71
C GLN A 196 6.43 4.80 -14.84
N HIS A 197 7.07 4.45 -13.72
CA HIS A 197 6.55 3.52 -12.72
C HIS A 197 6.36 4.26 -11.40
N PHE A 198 5.19 4.14 -10.78
CA PHE A 198 4.79 4.97 -9.63
C PHE A 198 4.88 4.28 -8.28
N GLY A 199 5.14 2.98 -8.27
CA GLY A 199 5.66 2.32 -7.07
C GLY A 199 5.00 1.00 -6.77
N PHE A 200 3.69 0.91 -6.95
CA PHE A 200 2.93 -0.25 -6.54
C PHE A 200 3.42 -1.54 -7.23
N PRO A 201 3.53 -2.69 -6.52
CA PRO A 201 3.22 -2.92 -5.10
C PRO A 201 4.42 -2.65 -4.18
N TRP A 202 5.49 -2.08 -4.73
CA TRP A 202 6.79 -1.94 -4.08
C TRP A 202 6.96 -0.66 -3.29
N THR A 203 6.12 0.36 -3.51
CA THR A 203 6.04 1.64 -2.79
C THR A 203 4.65 2.24 -2.97
N THR A 204 4.15 3.00 -1.98
CA THR A 204 2.89 3.75 -2.03
C THR A 204 3.13 5.16 -1.52
N ALA A 205 2.47 6.19 -2.04
CA ALA A 205 2.54 7.57 -1.54
C ALA A 205 3.94 8.19 -1.43
N GLY A 206 4.90 7.73 -2.24
CA GLY A 206 6.32 8.08 -2.07
C GLY A 206 6.98 7.51 -0.80
N SER A 207 6.22 6.89 0.11
CA SER A 207 6.74 6.07 1.20
C SER A 207 7.16 4.71 0.64
N LYS A 208 8.47 4.51 0.72
CA LYS A 208 9.13 3.40 0.05
C LYS A 208 8.98 2.13 0.89
N PHE A 209 8.05 1.26 0.53
CA PHE A 209 8.13 -0.18 0.84
C PHE A 209 9.49 -0.80 0.38
N ARG A 210 10.31 -0.09 -0.42
CA ARG A 210 11.73 -0.42 -0.68
C ARG A 210 12.58 -0.53 0.59
N ASN A 211 12.26 0.19 1.67
CA ASN A 211 13.01 0.08 2.93
C ASN A 211 12.62 -1.21 3.68
N MET A 212 11.35 -1.62 3.64
CA MET A 212 10.88 -2.88 4.23
C MET A 212 11.46 -4.10 3.53
N GLN A 213 11.77 -4.03 2.22
CA GLN A 213 12.49 -5.11 1.52
C GLN A 213 13.89 -5.38 2.10
N MET A 214 14.61 -4.36 2.57
CA MET A 214 15.91 -4.57 3.21
C MET A 214 15.73 -5.15 4.62
N CYS A 215 14.75 -4.67 5.37
CA CYS A 215 14.46 -5.16 6.73
C CYS A 215 14.09 -6.64 6.73
N ARG A 216 13.18 -7.07 5.84
CA ARG A 216 12.67 -8.46 5.80
C ARG A 216 13.75 -9.51 5.53
N THR A 217 14.86 -9.11 4.88
CA THR A 217 15.96 -10.03 4.55
C THR A 217 16.61 -10.60 5.81
N CYS A 218 16.61 -9.84 6.91
CA CYS A 218 17.16 -10.28 8.20
C CYS A 218 16.06 -10.51 9.24
N HIS A 219 15.04 -9.65 9.23
CA HIS A 219 14.02 -9.59 10.28
C HIS A 219 12.71 -10.29 9.94
N GLY A 220 12.54 -10.84 8.72
CA GLY A 220 11.26 -11.42 8.29
C GLY A 220 10.25 -10.37 7.84
N ILE A 221 9.24 -10.80 7.06
CA ILE A 221 8.19 -9.90 6.55
C ILE A 221 7.20 -9.50 7.65
N ASP A 222 6.92 -10.45 8.53
CA ASP A 222 6.13 -10.36 9.76
C ASP A 222 6.95 -9.80 10.93
N GLY A 223 8.26 -9.59 10.75
CA GLY A 223 9.16 -9.20 11.83
C GLY A 223 9.64 -10.38 12.67
N PHE A 224 9.42 -11.62 12.22
CA PHE A 224 10.05 -12.81 12.78
C PHE A 224 11.43 -13.04 12.14
N ALA A 225 12.50 -12.87 12.91
CA ALA A 225 13.86 -12.91 12.40
C ALA A 225 14.19 -14.20 11.62
N THR A 226 14.87 -14.03 10.48
CA THR A 226 15.28 -15.13 9.59
C THR A 226 16.74 -15.54 9.81
N MET A 227 17.47 -14.84 10.69
CA MET A 227 18.86 -15.12 11.01
C MET A 227 19.14 -14.99 12.52
N PRO A 228 20.03 -15.83 13.10
CA PRO A 228 20.20 -15.91 14.56
C PRO A 228 20.83 -14.71 15.28
N ILE A 229 21.25 -13.69 14.54
CA ILE A 229 21.89 -12.48 15.11
C ILE A 229 21.05 -11.22 14.86
N ALA A 230 19.92 -11.36 14.17
CA ALA A 230 18.94 -10.31 14.01
C ALA A 230 17.80 -10.54 15.00
N PRO A 231 17.31 -9.49 15.67
CA PRO A 231 16.19 -9.64 16.57
C PRO A 231 14.86 -9.78 15.85
N HIS A 232 13.88 -10.37 16.51
CA HIS A 232 12.47 -10.20 16.18
C HIS A 232 12.10 -8.73 16.40
N ILE A 233 11.33 -8.16 15.47
CA ILE A 233 10.90 -6.76 15.51
C ILE A 233 9.39 -6.61 15.33
N GLY A 234 8.69 -7.68 14.93
CA GLY A 234 7.24 -7.66 14.81
C GLY A 234 6.57 -7.67 16.18
N GLY A 235 5.66 -6.73 16.40
CA GLY A 235 4.92 -6.53 17.65
C GLY A 235 5.75 -5.94 18.77
N GLU A 236 6.96 -5.48 18.46
CA GLU A 236 7.80 -4.68 19.33
C GLU A 236 7.21 -3.27 19.48
N PRO A 237 7.24 -2.64 20.68
CA PRO A 237 6.74 -1.27 20.84
C PRO A 237 7.28 -0.28 19.81
N GLU A 238 6.38 0.43 19.13
CA GLU A 238 6.71 1.39 18.07
C GLU A 238 7.75 2.42 18.53
N ALA A 239 7.57 2.99 19.72
CA ALA A 239 8.48 4.00 20.28
C ALA A 239 9.88 3.42 20.55
N TYR A 240 9.98 2.15 20.96
CA TYR A 240 11.28 1.47 21.09
C TYR A 240 11.94 1.27 19.72
N LEU A 241 11.20 0.79 18.71
CA LEU A 241 11.73 0.60 17.35
C LEU A 241 12.27 1.91 16.78
N GLU A 242 11.51 3.00 16.91
CA GLU A 242 11.90 4.33 16.45
C GLU A 242 13.20 4.78 17.14
N ALA A 243 13.26 4.64 18.47
CA ALA A 243 14.43 5.00 19.27
C ALA A 243 15.67 4.18 18.89
N GLN A 244 15.54 2.87 18.66
CA GLN A 244 16.67 2.02 18.25
C GLN A 244 17.17 2.36 16.84
N LEU A 245 16.26 2.58 15.88
CA LEU A 245 16.63 2.96 14.52
C LEU A 245 17.35 4.33 14.51
N MET A 246 16.87 5.30 15.30
CA MET A 246 17.55 6.57 15.50
C MET A 246 18.91 6.42 16.20
N ALA A 247 19.02 5.54 17.18
CA ALA A 247 20.29 5.27 17.86
C ALA A 247 21.34 4.70 16.89
N PHE A 248 20.95 3.79 16.00
CA PHE A 248 21.83 3.30 14.94
C PHE A 248 22.22 4.39 13.94
N LYS A 249 21.23 5.20 13.52
CA LYS A 249 21.45 6.29 12.57
C LYS A 249 22.41 7.36 13.09
N THR A 250 22.32 7.67 14.38
CA THR A 250 23.12 8.71 15.04
C THR A 250 24.44 8.21 15.61
N GLY A 251 24.68 6.89 15.59
CA GLY A 251 25.87 6.27 16.17
C GLY A 251 25.84 6.11 17.69
N GLN A 252 24.69 6.37 18.34
CA GLN A 252 24.50 6.04 19.77
C GLN A 252 24.48 4.53 20.02
N ARG A 253 24.11 3.76 18.99
CA ARG A 253 24.22 2.29 18.94
C ARG A 253 24.96 1.93 17.65
N GLU A 254 25.97 1.07 17.72
CA GLU A 254 26.73 0.66 16.54
C GLU A 254 26.55 -0.83 16.25
N HIS A 255 26.31 -1.18 14.99
CA HIS A 255 26.34 -2.54 14.49
C HIS A 255 26.61 -2.52 12.98
N GLU A 256 27.53 -3.36 12.49
CA GLU A 256 28.06 -3.30 11.12
C GLU A 256 26.96 -3.27 10.04
N MET A 257 25.87 -4.03 10.25
CA MET A 257 24.76 -4.07 9.30
C MET A 257 23.73 -2.95 9.55
N MET A 258 23.29 -2.74 10.79
CA MET A 258 22.19 -1.81 11.08
C MET A 258 22.61 -0.35 10.95
N THR A 259 23.89 -0.02 11.19
CA THR A 259 24.42 1.31 10.92
C THR A 259 24.35 1.64 9.42
N VAL A 260 24.62 0.67 8.54
CA VAL A 260 24.51 0.86 7.09
C VAL A 260 23.04 1.00 6.65
N VAL A 261 22.16 0.14 7.18
CA VAL A 261 20.72 0.18 6.85
C VAL A 261 20.11 1.52 7.25
N THR A 262 20.36 1.97 8.48
CA THR A 262 19.75 3.20 9.04
C THR A 262 20.40 4.50 8.54
N ALA A 263 21.64 4.46 8.04
CA ALA A 263 22.28 5.62 7.41
C ALA A 263 21.46 6.16 6.23
N GLY A 264 20.82 5.26 5.47
CA GLY A 264 20.00 5.60 4.30
C GLY A 264 18.57 6.03 4.60
N LEU A 265 18.09 5.89 5.84
CA LEU A 265 16.72 6.23 6.23
C LEU A 265 16.59 7.71 6.63
N ASP A 266 15.51 8.38 6.25
CA ASP A 266 15.13 9.66 6.87
C ASP A 266 14.24 9.45 8.10
N ALA A 267 13.86 10.55 8.78
CA ALA A 267 13.08 10.47 10.01
C ALA A 267 11.67 9.90 9.78
N GLN A 268 11.03 10.25 8.66
CA GLN A 268 9.71 9.72 8.34
C GLN A 268 9.79 8.22 8.07
N GLN A 269 10.79 7.78 7.31
CA GLN A 269 11.01 6.37 7.02
C GLN A 269 11.30 5.53 8.27
N ILE A 270 11.95 6.13 9.28
CA ILE A 270 12.15 5.47 10.57
C ILE A 270 10.83 5.29 11.31
N SER A 271 10.01 6.34 11.37
CA SER A 271 8.66 6.29 11.94
C SER A 271 7.77 5.27 11.20
N ASP A 272 7.76 5.28 9.86
CA ASP A 272 6.95 4.36 9.06
C ASP A 272 7.32 2.88 9.30
N VAL A 273 8.63 2.57 9.35
CA VAL A 273 9.10 1.21 9.63
C VAL A 273 8.77 0.77 11.05
N ALA A 274 8.91 1.69 12.02
CA ALA A 274 8.57 1.43 13.41
C ALA A 274 7.06 1.15 13.58
N ALA A 275 6.21 1.97 12.97
CA ALA A 275 4.76 1.81 12.99
C ALA A 275 4.34 0.48 12.35
N TRP A 276 4.91 0.13 11.19
CA TRP A 276 4.57 -1.12 10.49
C TRP A 276 4.87 -2.37 11.33
N TYR A 277 6.11 -2.52 11.79
CA TYR A 277 6.48 -3.72 12.57
C TYR A 277 5.82 -3.70 13.96
N GLY A 278 5.65 -2.53 14.57
CA GLY A 278 4.97 -2.39 15.86
C GLY A 278 3.46 -2.67 15.80
N ALA A 279 2.83 -2.59 14.64
CA ALA A 279 1.42 -2.91 14.46
C ALA A 279 1.10 -4.43 14.45
N HIS A 280 2.13 -5.30 14.42
CA HIS A 280 1.91 -6.74 14.52
C HIS A 280 1.55 -7.14 15.95
N GLU A 281 0.76 -8.19 16.13
CA GLU A 281 0.43 -8.72 17.44
C GLU A 281 1.47 -9.79 17.84
N ALA A 282 2.28 -9.50 18.86
CA ALA A 282 3.21 -10.46 19.45
C ALA A 282 2.58 -11.15 20.67
N THR A 283 2.51 -12.48 20.64
CA THR A 283 1.99 -13.28 21.75
C THR A 283 3.03 -14.31 22.20
N ALA A 284 3.16 -14.48 23.52
CA ALA A 284 4.15 -15.35 24.12
C ALA A 284 3.50 -16.49 24.92
N ILE A 285 4.14 -17.67 24.86
CA ILE A 285 3.69 -18.86 25.58
C ILE A 285 4.90 -19.48 26.29
N LEU A 286 4.84 -19.52 27.63
CA LEU A 286 5.85 -20.20 28.45
C LEU A 286 5.85 -21.73 28.18
N PRO A 287 7.03 -22.39 28.20
CA PRO A 287 7.11 -23.82 28.02
C PRO A 287 6.32 -24.62 29.07
N GLU A 288 5.87 -25.82 28.70
CA GLU A 288 5.15 -26.69 29.62
C GLU A 288 5.97 -26.99 30.88
N GLY A 289 5.38 -26.79 32.06
CA GLY A 289 6.01 -27.04 33.34
C GLY A 289 6.88 -25.89 33.88
N VAL A 290 7.07 -24.82 33.10
CA VAL A 290 7.73 -23.59 33.53
C VAL A 290 6.71 -22.65 34.15
N LYS A 291 7.05 -22.03 35.29
CA LYS A 291 6.17 -21.07 35.97
C LYS A 291 6.71 -19.65 35.85
N ALA A 292 5.81 -18.69 35.75
CA ALA A 292 6.18 -17.27 35.67
C ALA A 292 7.00 -16.79 36.89
N GLU A 293 6.83 -17.42 38.06
CA GLU A 293 7.61 -17.09 39.27
C GLU A 293 9.10 -17.45 39.16
N ASP A 294 9.45 -18.38 38.27
CA ASP A 294 10.84 -18.80 38.04
C ASP A 294 11.59 -17.86 37.09
N ALA A 295 10.91 -16.85 36.53
CA ALA A 295 11.50 -15.90 35.59
C ALA A 295 12.63 -15.06 36.24
N PRO A 296 13.59 -14.55 35.45
CA PRO A 296 14.67 -13.72 35.96
C PRO A 296 14.15 -12.41 36.57
N GLN A 297 14.09 -12.36 37.90
CA GLN A 297 13.39 -11.29 38.63
C GLN A 297 13.93 -9.87 38.34
N ALA A 298 15.19 -9.75 37.94
CA ALA A 298 15.79 -8.48 37.52
C ALA A 298 15.17 -7.90 36.22
N CYS A 299 14.46 -8.71 35.43
CA CYS A 299 13.94 -8.35 34.11
C CYS A 299 12.41 -8.18 34.11
N VAL A 300 11.70 -8.92 34.97
CA VAL A 300 10.24 -9.08 34.94
C VAL A 300 9.48 -7.76 35.04
N SER A 301 9.97 -6.80 35.83
CA SER A 301 9.26 -5.53 36.06
C SER A 301 9.08 -4.67 34.80
N CYS A 302 9.90 -4.91 33.78
CA CYS A 302 9.87 -4.15 32.52
C CYS A 302 9.53 -5.03 31.33
N HIS A 303 10.05 -6.26 31.29
CA HIS A 303 9.94 -7.13 30.12
C HIS A 303 8.90 -8.24 30.27
N GLY A 304 8.25 -8.37 31.43
CA GLY A 304 7.35 -9.49 31.71
C GLY A 304 8.08 -10.79 32.02
N ALA A 305 7.35 -11.74 32.61
CA ALA A 305 7.87 -13.07 32.92
C ALA A 305 7.96 -13.96 31.68
N ASP A 306 7.03 -13.76 30.74
CA ASP A 306 6.98 -14.36 29.41
C ASP A 306 7.82 -13.59 28.40
N GLY A 307 8.24 -12.35 28.69
CA GLY A 307 9.06 -11.57 27.78
C GLY A 307 8.25 -10.65 26.85
N ILE A 308 6.96 -10.43 27.11
CA ILE A 308 6.19 -9.37 26.46
C ILE A 308 6.17 -8.14 27.37
N SER A 309 6.67 -7.02 26.85
CA SER A 309 6.75 -5.77 27.57
C SER A 309 5.40 -5.04 27.57
N GLU A 310 5.01 -4.51 28.74
CA GLU A 310 3.89 -3.56 28.85
C GLU A 310 4.34 -2.10 28.73
N LEU A 311 5.66 -1.86 28.66
CA LEU A 311 6.26 -0.53 28.55
C LEU A 311 6.54 -0.16 27.10
N LEU A 312 6.24 1.08 26.73
CA LEU A 312 6.42 1.57 25.35
C LEU A 312 7.90 1.70 24.93
N ASP A 313 8.82 1.79 25.89
CA ASP A 313 10.25 2.01 25.67
C ASP A 313 11.11 0.80 26.10
N ALA A 314 10.50 -0.29 26.57
CA ALA A 314 11.20 -1.52 26.89
C ALA A 314 10.82 -2.62 25.89
N PRO A 315 11.80 -3.39 25.39
CA PRO A 315 11.53 -4.35 24.35
C PRO A 315 10.91 -5.66 24.79
N ASN A 316 10.29 -6.34 23.83
CA ASN A 316 9.96 -7.75 23.96
C ASN A 316 11.25 -8.58 23.94
N LEU A 317 11.30 -9.58 24.81
CA LEU A 317 12.39 -10.56 24.89
C LEU A 317 11.94 -11.97 24.50
N ALA A 318 10.62 -12.23 24.52
CA ALA A 318 10.02 -13.53 24.25
C ALA A 318 10.50 -14.11 22.91
N GLY A 319 10.98 -15.34 22.90
CA GLY A 319 11.37 -16.05 21.68
C GLY A 319 12.62 -15.52 20.98
N GLU A 320 13.23 -14.45 21.50
CA GLU A 320 14.48 -13.93 20.97
C GLU A 320 15.61 -14.93 21.10
N THR A 321 16.52 -14.92 20.14
CA THR A 321 17.61 -15.89 20.14
C THR A 321 18.55 -15.68 21.33
N ASN A 322 18.98 -16.78 21.94
CA ASN A 322 19.89 -16.69 23.08
C ASN A 322 21.21 -15.99 22.71
N ILE A 323 21.67 -16.17 21.46
CA ILE A 323 22.85 -15.49 20.92
C ILE A 323 22.65 -13.96 20.91
N TYR A 324 21.50 -13.48 20.44
CA TYR A 324 21.23 -12.04 20.43
C TYR A 324 21.15 -11.49 21.86
N LEU A 325 20.37 -12.11 22.74
CA LEU A 325 20.19 -11.65 24.13
C LEU A 325 21.51 -11.62 24.91
N ASP A 326 22.30 -12.71 24.87
CA ASP A 326 23.62 -12.79 25.50
C ASP A 326 24.57 -11.69 24.97
N THR A 327 24.54 -11.47 23.65
CA THR A 327 25.35 -10.42 22.99
C THR A 327 24.94 -9.03 23.45
N GLN A 328 23.64 -8.73 23.52
CA GLN A 328 23.15 -7.41 23.94
C GLN A 328 23.45 -7.14 25.41
N LEU A 329 23.21 -8.09 26.31
CA LEU A 329 23.50 -7.93 27.74
C LEU A 329 25.00 -7.72 27.98
N LYS A 330 25.87 -8.46 27.30
CA LYS A 330 27.33 -8.22 27.35
C LYS A 330 27.73 -6.88 26.75
N ALA A 331 27.05 -6.42 25.71
CA ALA A 331 27.30 -5.10 25.14
C ALA A 331 26.98 -3.97 26.13
N PHE A 332 25.87 -4.09 26.87
CA PHE A 332 25.53 -3.19 27.97
C PHE A 332 26.57 -3.24 29.10
N LYS A 333 26.90 -4.44 29.59
CA LYS A 333 27.90 -4.65 30.65
C LYS A 333 29.28 -4.06 30.31
N ARG A 334 29.67 -4.09 29.03
CA ARG A 334 30.96 -3.58 28.54
C ARG A 334 30.93 -2.12 28.10
N GLY A 335 29.76 -1.48 28.08
CA GLY A 335 29.58 -0.10 27.63
C GLY A 335 29.58 0.09 26.11
N ASN A 336 29.54 -1.00 25.33
CA ASN A 336 29.43 -0.95 23.86
C ASN A 336 28.02 -0.59 23.39
N ARG A 337 27.01 -0.82 24.24
CA ARG A 337 25.64 -0.33 24.12
C ARG A 337 25.30 0.35 25.43
N GLN A 338 24.64 1.50 25.40
CA GLN A 338 24.33 2.25 26.61
C GLN A 338 22.82 2.54 26.70
N HIS A 339 22.29 2.37 27.90
CA HIS A 339 20.93 2.72 28.31
C HIS A 339 20.91 2.93 29.82
N GLU A 340 20.21 3.95 30.32
CA GLU A 340 20.28 4.37 31.72
C GLU A 340 19.98 3.23 32.70
N ILE A 341 18.94 2.45 32.42
CA ILE A 341 18.51 1.35 33.31
C ILE A 341 19.28 0.06 33.00
N THR A 342 19.31 -0.34 31.73
CA THR A 342 19.83 -1.67 31.35
C THR A 342 21.34 -1.79 31.56
N SER A 343 22.09 -0.69 31.47
CA SER A 343 23.53 -0.72 31.74
C SER A 343 23.82 -0.96 33.22
N GLU A 344 23.01 -0.38 34.12
CA GLU A 344 23.14 -0.62 35.56
C GLU A 344 22.78 -2.06 35.91
N VAL A 345 21.67 -2.58 35.37
CA VAL A 345 21.27 -3.98 35.57
C VAL A 345 22.36 -4.93 35.06
N ALA A 346 22.86 -4.72 33.84
CA ALA A 346 23.85 -5.60 33.22
C ALA A 346 25.23 -5.55 33.90
N ALA A 347 25.59 -4.45 34.56
CA ALA A 347 26.86 -4.32 35.27
C ALA A 347 26.99 -5.29 36.45
N GLU A 348 25.88 -5.62 37.11
CA GLU A 348 25.84 -6.49 38.28
C GLU A 348 25.73 -7.99 37.93
N LEU A 349 25.39 -8.33 36.67
CA LEU A 349 25.23 -9.71 36.23
C LEU A 349 26.58 -10.37 35.94
N SER A 350 26.76 -11.61 36.39
CA SER A 350 27.83 -12.51 35.94
C SER A 350 27.59 -13.00 34.51
N ASP A 351 28.63 -13.53 33.88
CA ASP A 351 28.52 -14.11 32.52
C ASP A 351 27.70 -15.41 32.50
N GLU A 352 27.49 -16.05 33.65
CA GLU A 352 26.62 -17.21 33.83
C GLU A 352 25.16 -16.77 33.89
N GLU A 353 24.84 -15.79 34.76
CA GLU A 353 23.50 -15.20 34.86
C GLU A 353 23.02 -14.60 33.53
N ILE A 354 23.90 -13.95 32.76
CA ILE A 354 23.56 -13.46 31.42
C ILE A 354 23.09 -14.59 30.50
N ARG A 355 23.76 -15.76 30.54
CA ARG A 355 23.36 -16.92 29.72
C ARG A 355 22.04 -17.50 30.21
N GLU A 356 21.85 -17.61 31.52
CA GLU A 356 20.59 -18.12 32.09
C GLU A 356 19.40 -17.23 31.71
N ILE A 357 19.57 -15.90 31.75
CA ILE A 357 18.55 -14.95 31.29
C ILE A 357 18.27 -15.11 29.80
N ALA A 358 19.33 -15.21 28.98
CA ALA A 358 19.20 -15.38 27.54
C ALA A 358 18.48 -16.70 27.19
N ASP A 359 18.84 -17.80 27.85
CA ASP A 359 18.24 -19.11 27.65
C ASP A 359 16.77 -19.16 28.13
N TRP A 360 16.42 -18.43 29.19
CA TRP A 360 15.04 -18.31 29.67
C TRP A 360 14.12 -17.72 28.59
N TYR A 361 14.44 -16.52 28.11
CA TYR A 361 13.58 -15.81 27.17
C TYR A 361 13.59 -16.46 25.77
N ALA A 362 14.72 -17.06 25.37
CA ALA A 362 14.81 -17.82 24.13
C ALA A 362 13.99 -19.12 24.15
N ALA A 363 13.69 -19.67 25.32
CA ALA A 363 12.84 -20.85 25.44
C ALA A 363 11.34 -20.50 25.32
N VAL A 364 10.96 -19.23 25.46
CA VAL A 364 9.56 -18.81 25.33
C VAL A 364 9.13 -18.90 23.87
N SER A 365 7.97 -19.50 23.60
CA SER A 365 7.42 -19.53 22.26
C SER A 365 6.84 -18.17 21.92
N LEU A 366 7.26 -17.59 20.80
CA LEU A 366 6.73 -16.34 20.25
C LEU A 366 5.91 -16.63 18.99
N GLU A 367 4.71 -16.07 18.92
CA GLU A 367 3.91 -15.98 17.70
C GLU A 367 3.73 -14.50 17.35
N ILE A 368 4.02 -14.14 16.10
CA ILE A 368 3.84 -12.79 15.57
C ILE A 368 2.78 -12.85 14.47
N VAL A 369 1.67 -12.16 14.67
CA VAL A 369 0.56 -12.11 13.73
C VAL A 369 0.49 -10.72 13.11
N PRO A 370 0.56 -10.57 11.78
CA PRO A 370 0.31 -9.29 11.13
C PRO A 370 -1.09 -8.77 11.45
N PRO A 371 -1.30 -7.43 11.48
CA PRO A 371 -2.62 -6.87 11.71
C PRO A 371 -3.64 -7.45 10.73
N GLN A 372 -4.81 -7.86 11.26
CA GLN A 372 -5.90 -8.40 10.44
C GLN A 372 -6.50 -7.30 9.55
N GLU A 373 -6.81 -7.66 8.30
CA GLU A 373 -7.38 -6.82 7.23
C GLU A 373 -8.69 -6.12 7.59
#